data_AF-A0A7C5H1P9-F1
#
_entry.id   AF-A0A7C5H1P9-F1
#
_cell.length_a   1.000
_cell.length_b   1.000
_cell.length_c   1.000
_cell.angle_alpha   90.00
_cell.angle_beta   90.00
_cell.angle_gamma   90.00
#
_symmetry.space_group_name_H-M   'P 1'
#
loop_
_entity.id
_entity.type
_entity.pdbx_description
1 polymer ?
#
loop_
_entity_poly.entity_id
_entity_poly.type
_entity_poly.pdbx_seq_one_letter_code
_entity_poly.pdbx_strand_id
1 'polypeptide(L)' 'MSVCFVDEVATREILLRVTNVCGECYCDLKEGDPIYYDLEHYRYLCEVCYEKIKEEMNDQREVFEEGGLFEL' A
#
# COMPACT_ATOMS: atom_id res chain seq x y z
N MET A 1 -7.01 4.51 10.26
CA MET A 1 -5.91 3.53 10.31
C MET A 1 -4.79 4.01 9.39
N SER A 2 -3.53 3.95 9.84
CA SER A 2 -2.37 4.28 9.00
C SER A 2 -2.01 3.03 8.21
N VAL A 3 -2.17 3.06 6.89
CA VAL A 3 -1.59 2.02 6.03
C VAL A 3 -0.08 2.16 6.13
N CYS A 4 0.57 1.11 6.58
CA CYS A 4 2.02 1.09 6.75
C CYS A 4 2.60 0.40 5.52
N PHE A 5 2.75 1.15 4.42
CA PHE A 5 3.55 0.67 3.29
C PHE A 5 5.02 0.98 3.56
N VAL A 6 5.90 0.09 3.10
CA VAL A 6 7.34 0.33 3.06
C VAL A 6 7.77 0.50 1.61
N ASP A 7 8.31 1.68 1.30
CA ASP A 7 8.83 2.00 -0.02
C ASP A 7 10.20 1.32 -0.21
N GLU A 8 10.34 0.54 -1.27
CA GLU A 8 11.58 -0.16 -1.61
C GLU A 8 11.84 -0.10 -3.12
N VAL A 9 13.05 -0.50 -3.52
CA VAL A 9 13.40 -0.75 -4.92
C VAL A 9 13.51 -2.25 -5.12
N ALA A 10 12.90 -2.77 -6.17
CA ALA A 10 12.97 -4.18 -6.52
C ALA A 10 14.42 -4.58 -6.80
N THR A 11 15.04 -5.27 -5.84
CA THR A 11 16.36 -5.85 -6.02
C THR A 11 16.24 -7.26 -6.59
N ARG A 12 17.29 -7.75 -7.25
CA ARG A 12 17.37 -9.15 -7.68
C ARG A 12 17.12 -10.14 -6.55
N GLU A 13 17.52 -9.81 -5.32
CA GLU A 13 17.29 -10.68 -4.16
C GLU A 13 15.80 -10.81 -3.84
N ILE A 14 15.07 -9.68 -3.81
CA ILE A 14 13.62 -9.66 -3.59
C ILE A 14 12.91 -10.46 -4.70
N LEU A 15 13.27 -10.19 -5.97
CA LEU A 15 12.60 -10.81 -7.12
C LEU A 15 12.78 -12.33 -7.19
N LEU A 16 13.96 -12.83 -6.81
CA LEU A 16 14.27 -14.26 -6.86
C LEU A 16 13.85 -15.03 -5.61
N ARG A 17 13.88 -14.39 -4.43
CA ARG A 17 13.65 -15.06 -3.15
C ARG A 17 12.26 -14.84 -2.58
N VAL A 18 11.57 -13.77 -3.00
CA VAL A 18 10.29 -13.39 -2.43
C VAL A 18 9.19 -13.43 -3.48
N THR A 19 9.23 -12.54 -4.47
CA THR A 19 8.25 -12.51 -5.56
C THR A 19 8.73 -11.67 -6.73
N ASN A 20 8.43 -12.10 -7.95
CA ASN A 20 8.64 -11.33 -9.17
C ASN A 20 7.34 -10.76 -9.75
N VAL A 21 6.24 -10.80 -9.01
CA VAL A 21 4.93 -10.28 -9.42
C VAL A 21 4.27 -9.47 -8.32
N CYS A 22 3.44 -8.51 -8.71
CA CYS A 22 2.59 -7.73 -7.80
C CYS A 22 1.55 -8.64 -7.14
N GLY A 23 1.40 -8.55 -5.82
CA GLY A 23 0.44 -9.34 -5.04
C GLY A 23 -1.04 -8.91 -5.16
N GLU A 24 -1.34 -7.89 -5.97
CA GLU A 24 -2.71 -7.43 -6.24
C GLU A 24 -3.10 -7.73 -7.70
N CYS A 25 -2.34 -7.21 -8.66
CA CYS A 25 -2.69 -7.34 -10.09
C CYS A 25 -1.89 -8.40 -10.86
N TYR A 26 -0.93 -9.07 -10.21
CA TYR A 26 -0.06 -10.09 -10.81
C TYR A 26 0.77 -9.61 -12.01
N CYS A 27 0.97 -8.29 -12.17
CA CYS A 27 1.92 -7.79 -13.15
C CYS A 27 3.36 -8.13 -12.74
N ASP A 28 4.24 -8.31 -13.72
CA ASP A 28 5.66 -8.53 -13.45
C ASP A 28 6.30 -7.33 -12.76
N LEU A 29 7.08 -7.60 -11.71
CA LEU A 29 7.99 -6.65 -11.07
C LEU A 29 9.39 -6.88 -11.63
N LYS A 30 10.08 -5.80 -11.99
CA LYS A 30 11.42 -5.86 -12.60
C LYS A 30 12.46 -5.22 -11.70
N GLU A 31 13.69 -5.65 -11.87
CA GLU A 31 14.80 -5.12 -11.07
C GLU A 31 14.95 -3.61 -11.33
N GLY A 32 14.98 -2.82 -10.26
CA GLY A 32 15.01 -1.37 -10.31
C GLY A 32 13.63 -0.69 -10.24
N ASP A 33 12.53 -1.44 -10.33
CA ASP A 33 11.18 -0.85 -10.19
C ASP A 33 10.94 -0.36 -8.75
N PRO A 34 10.19 0.75 -8.56
CA PRO A 34 9.65 1.10 -7.26
C PRO A 34 8.59 0.07 -6.85
N ILE A 35 8.74 -0.50 -5.66
CA ILE A 35 7.82 -1.49 -5.10
C ILE A 35 7.44 -1.10 -3.67
N TYR A 36 6.26 -1.53 -3.25
CA TYR A 36 5.67 -1.12 -1.99
C TYR A 36 5.27 -2.36 -1.20
N TYR A 37 5.88 -2.58 -0.05
CA TYR A 37 5.52 -3.69 0.82
C TYR A 37 4.33 -3.30 1.70
N ASP A 38 3.21 -3.97 1.49
CA ASP A 38 2.00 -3.87 2.28
C ASP A 38 2.16 -4.69 3.56
N LEU A 39 2.34 -4.00 4.71
CA LEU A 39 2.50 -4.65 6.02
C LEU A 39 1.21 -5.29 6.54
N GLU A 40 0.04 -4.94 6.00
CA GLU A 40 -1.24 -5.49 6.43
C GLU A 40 -1.50 -6.84 5.76
N HIS A 41 -1.23 -6.92 4.46
CA HIS A 41 -1.47 -8.13 3.66
C HIS A 41 -0.20 -8.94 3.35
N TYR A 42 0.96 -8.49 3.86
CA TYR A 42 2.27 -9.13 3.69
C TYR A 42 2.65 -9.40 2.24
N ARG A 43 2.41 -8.42 1.35
CA ARG A 43 2.62 -8.56 -0.10
C ARG A 43 3.33 -7.36 -0.70
N TYR A 44 4.08 -7.59 -1.77
CA TYR A 44 4.66 -6.51 -2.57
C TYR A 44 3.68 -6.04 -3.64
N LEU A 45 3.58 -4.72 -3.81
CA LEU A 45 2.72 -4.06 -4.79
C LEU A 45 3.56 -3.27 -5.79
N CYS A 46 3.07 -3.19 -7.02
CA CYS A 46 3.54 -2.18 -7.97
C CYS A 46 2.97 -0.80 -7.61
N GLU A 47 3.60 0.25 -8.11
CA GLU A 47 3.21 1.65 -7.87
C GLU A 47 1.73 1.92 -8.17
N VAL A 48 1.20 1.36 -9.27
CA VAL A 48 -0.20 1.54 -9.67
C VAL A 48 -1.17 1.00 -8.62
N CYS A 49 -0.89 -0.21 -8.10
CA CYS A 49 -1.74 -0.82 -7.07
C CYS A 49 -1.61 -0.10 -5.72
N TYR A 50 -0.40 0.32 -5.37
CA TYR A 50 -0.15 1.11 -4.16
C TYR A 50 -0.95 2.42 -4.14
N GLU A 51 -0.84 3.23 -5.19
CA GLU A 51 -1.55 4.53 -5.25
C GLU A 51 -3.07 4.34 -5.24
N LYS A 52 -3.58 3.31 -5.95
CA LYS A 52 -5.01 2.99 -5.95
C LYS A 52 -5.52 2.64 -4.55
N ILE A 53 -4.82 1.76 -3.84
CA ILE A 53 -5.23 1.33 -2.48
C ILE A 53 -5.15 2.51 -1.51
N LYS A 54 -4.09 3.32 -1.63
CA LYS A 54 -3.91 4.53 -0.82
C LYS A 54 -5.03 5.56 -1.04
N GLU A 55 -5.50 5.73 -2.27
CA GLU A 55 -6.65 6.59 -2.60
C GLU A 55 -7.94 6.04 -1.97
N GLU A 56 -8.23 4.76 -2.16
CA GLU A 56 -9.42 4.09 -1.57
C GLU A 56 -9.45 4.22 -0.03
N MET A 57 -8.30 4.19 0.64
CA MET A 57 -8.22 4.36 2.09
C MET A 57 -8.40 5.81 2.56
N ASN A 58 -8.00 6.79 1.76
CA ASN A 58 -8.26 8.19 2.07
C ASN A 58 -9.74 8.54 1.90
N ASP A 59 -10.42 7.94 0.92
CA ASP A 59 -11.85 8.14 0.69
C ASP A 59 -12.73 7.51 1.80
N GLN A 60 -12.24 6.48 2.49
CA GLN A 60 -12.92 5.87 3.64
C GLN A 60 -12.67 6.59 4.98
N ARG A 61 -11.95 7.72 5.00
CA ARG A 61 -11.88 8.55 6.21
C ARG A 61 -13.23 9.22 6.43
N GLU A 62 -14.07 8.59 7.26
CA GLU A 62 -15.18 9.28 7.91
C GLU A 62 -14.62 10.49 8.66
N VAL A 63 -14.94 11.68 8.16
CA VAL A 63 -14.73 12.93 8.88
C VAL A 63 -15.74 12.92 10.03
N PHE A 64 -15.30 12.57 11.23
CA PHE A 64 -16.06 12.89 12.43
C PHE A 64 -16.04 14.42 12.56
N GLU A 65 -17.10 15.09 12.11
CA GLU A 65 -17.37 16.45 12.57
C GLU A 65 -17.54 16.38 14.09
N GLU A 66 -16.65 17.03 14.83
CA GLU A 66 -16.84 17.25 16.27
C GLU A 66 -18.05 18.19 16.46
N GLY A 67 -19.26 17.63 16.35
CA GLY A 67 -20.47 18.19 16.91
C GLY A 67 -20.41 18.07 18.42
N GLY A 68 -19.57 18.89 19.05
CA GLY A 68 -19.51 19.04 20.50
C GLY A 68 -20.85 19.55 21.03
N LEU A 69 -21.70 18.60 21.43
CA LEU A 69 -22.83 18.81 22.31
C LEU A 69 -22.31 19.29 23.67
N PHE A 70 -22.21 20.60 23.88
CA PHE A 70 -22.21 21.16 25.23
C PHE A 70 -23.67 21.31 25.67
N GLU A 71 -24.22 20.25 26.26
CA GLU A 71 -25.24 20.38 27.30
C GLU A 71 -24.60 19.97 28.62
N LEU A 72 -24.39 20.97 29.49
CA LEU A 72 -24.66 21.01 30.95
C LEU A 72 -24.04 22.27 31.57
#